data_AF-A0A954P971-F1
#
_entry.id   AF-A0A954P971-F1
#
_cell.length_a   1.000
_cell.length_b   1.000
_cell.length_c   1.000
_cell.angle_alpha   90.00
_cell.angle_beta   90.00
_cell.angle_gamma   90.00
#
_symmetry.space_group_name_H-M   'P 1'
#
loop_
_entity.id
_entity.type
_entity.pdbx_description
1 polymer ?
#
loop_
_entity_poly.entity_id
_entity_poly.type
_entity_poly.pdbx_seq_one_letter_code
_entity_poly.pdbx_strand_id
1 'polypeptide(L)'
;PPIPTPAPPIPTNVPPKPGCTQPNSGASPPPKLQSQPPALSQTITKSTERIPPIGLNSAPSHPPPGIALTAPLSAAPLTVGDRQTEQRTSIVDGNKNPAQQNLADRELRRRRAPSWLFSFVLHTLLLLVLALMPLADFGTGPLTLFMSESAGTPTANFDLTSAEDAIAEMPDLLEPETVQPATSSADMLQGLELPELVNVNPITDASKSLADIRHGITSGLSGRDGALKQSLLSRFGGTAETERAVELGLAWLAKQQKKDGSWSMQGPYSDGALSENTTAATAMALNAFLGAGYTHIDGKYQAEVRKGIQYMVRRQDSRGFFASREPSHQQMYAQAIASIGIIEAYGMTHDYELLPIAEKAIKFAEWSQSKLRGWRYDPQKDADLSVTGWFVMALETGKMAGLEVDEDKLQSVSSFLDSVSHSDYSQYSYTEYRPPTLSMTAEGLLCRLYLGWPRDNTSLTTAIEMDLLTALPRADDPAYSVYYWYYATQVLHHVGGRAWQKWNTAMRTVLPALQTQEGPETGSWDPGSDAFGASAGRLYTTCLTIYCLEVYYRHLALYDLEGRR
;
A
#
# COMPACT_ATOMS: atom_id res chain seq x y z
N PRO A 1 -5.66 43.31 68.36
CA PRO A 1 -6.20 44.64 68.00
C PRO A 1 -5.14 45.74 68.23
N PRO A 2 -4.82 46.51 67.19
CA PRO A 2 -5.30 47.90 67.14
C PRO A 2 -5.77 48.38 65.74
N ILE A 3 -6.22 49.64 65.68
CA ILE A 3 -6.95 50.41 64.65
C ILE A 3 -6.45 51.89 64.79
N PRO A 4 -6.52 52.90 63.85
CA PRO A 4 -6.85 52.97 62.40
C PRO A 4 -5.84 53.78 61.48
N THR A 5 -6.14 53.84 60.15
CA THR A 5 -5.89 54.87 59.06
C THR A 5 -4.86 56.02 59.21
N PRO A 6 -4.10 56.49 58.16
CA PRO A 6 -4.66 57.15 56.93
C PRO A 6 -3.81 57.04 55.59
N ALA A 7 -4.15 57.84 54.55
CA ALA A 7 -3.48 58.00 53.22
C ALA A 7 -3.12 59.50 52.95
N PRO A 8 -2.73 60.00 51.73
CA PRO A 8 -1.86 59.55 50.60
C PRO A 8 -0.56 60.44 50.49
N PRO A 9 0.25 60.54 49.38
CA PRO A 9 0.00 61.50 48.26
C PRO A 9 0.70 61.24 46.87
N ILE A 10 0.70 62.26 45.99
CA ILE A 10 1.27 62.42 44.61
C ILE A 10 2.13 63.74 44.55
N PRO A 11 2.79 64.23 43.44
CA PRO A 11 2.57 64.04 41.98
C PRO A 11 3.84 64.02 41.05
N THR A 12 3.64 64.16 39.71
CA THR A 12 4.49 64.68 38.57
C THR A 12 4.34 63.81 37.29
N ASN A 13 4.62 64.21 36.02
CA ASN A 13 4.97 65.52 35.40
C ASN A 13 4.49 65.62 33.92
N VAL A 14 4.45 66.84 33.34
CA VAL A 14 4.00 67.19 31.95
C VAL A 14 4.75 68.48 31.51
N PRO A 15 5.32 68.67 30.28
CA PRO A 15 4.59 68.97 29.00
C PRO A 15 5.38 68.62 27.69
N PRO A 16 5.10 69.14 26.46
CA PRO A 16 3.91 69.79 25.86
C PRO A 16 3.37 69.12 24.54
N LYS A 17 2.29 69.67 23.96
CA LYS A 17 1.84 69.45 22.55
C LYS A 17 2.12 70.71 21.69
N PRO A 18 2.43 70.54 20.39
CA PRO A 18 1.50 70.93 19.30
C PRO A 18 1.43 69.83 18.21
N GLY A 19 0.56 69.82 17.19
CA GLY A 19 -0.54 70.70 16.76
C GLY A 19 -1.08 70.15 15.42
N CYS A 20 -2.36 70.33 15.09
CA CYS A 20 -2.98 69.69 13.91
C CYS A 20 -2.61 70.36 12.57
N THR A 21 -2.35 69.55 11.54
CA THR A 21 -2.59 69.90 10.12
C THR A 21 -3.00 68.66 9.30
N GLN A 22 -4.21 68.69 8.75
CA GLN A 22 -4.60 68.01 7.51
C GLN A 22 -4.42 69.03 6.36
N PRO A 23 -4.09 68.64 5.11
CA PRO A 23 -5.19 68.36 4.18
C PRO A 23 -4.91 67.39 2.98
N ASN A 24 -5.98 66.66 2.60
CA ASN A 24 -6.49 66.36 1.25
C ASN A 24 -5.66 65.72 0.11
N SER A 25 -6.40 64.90 -0.64
CA SER A 25 -6.20 64.44 -2.04
C SER A 25 -5.03 63.48 -2.31
N GLY A 26 -5.15 62.45 -3.17
CA GLY A 26 -6.31 61.95 -3.91
C GLY A 26 -5.92 61.39 -5.27
N ALA A 27 -6.01 60.07 -5.48
CA ALA A 27 -5.93 59.42 -6.79
C ALA A 27 -6.45 57.97 -6.74
N SER A 28 -7.07 57.51 -7.82
CA SER A 28 -7.66 56.16 -7.95
C SER A 28 -6.66 55.11 -8.45
N PRO A 29 -6.87 53.80 -8.22
CA PRO A 29 -6.03 52.73 -8.76
C PRO A 29 -6.47 52.28 -10.17
N PRO A 30 -5.53 51.91 -11.06
CA PRO A 30 -5.79 51.18 -12.31
C PRO A 30 -5.20 49.73 -12.25
N PRO A 31 -5.55 48.81 -13.17
CA PRO A 31 -6.70 47.94 -12.92
C PRO A 31 -6.43 46.43 -13.12
N LYS A 32 -7.44 45.61 -12.79
CA LYS A 32 -7.47 44.17 -13.09
C LYS A 32 -7.47 43.93 -14.61
N LEU A 33 -6.65 42.99 -15.08
CA LEU A 33 -6.80 42.43 -16.42
C LEU A 33 -7.81 41.27 -16.41
N GLN A 34 -8.91 41.43 -17.15
CA GLN A 34 -9.70 40.34 -17.70
C GLN A 34 -9.48 40.31 -19.20
N SER A 35 -9.24 39.14 -19.78
CA SER A 35 -9.32 38.92 -21.22
C SER A 35 -9.95 37.57 -21.51
N GLN A 36 -11.11 37.60 -22.17
CA GLN A 36 -11.72 36.45 -22.83
C GLN A 36 -11.27 36.41 -24.32
N PRO A 37 -11.47 35.28 -25.02
CA PRO A 37 -10.64 34.92 -26.17
C PRO A 37 -11.14 35.49 -27.51
N PRO A 38 -10.27 35.56 -28.54
CA PRO A 38 -10.69 35.75 -29.92
C PRO A 38 -11.12 34.43 -30.56
N ALA A 39 -12.21 34.48 -31.32
CA ALA A 39 -12.57 33.45 -32.31
C ALA A 39 -12.43 34.05 -33.72
N LEU A 40 -11.97 33.26 -34.69
CA LEU A 40 -12.31 33.45 -36.10
C LEU A 40 -12.13 32.15 -36.89
N SER A 41 -12.91 32.02 -37.97
CA SER A 41 -13.29 30.74 -38.58
C SER A 41 -12.36 30.30 -39.71
N GLN A 42 -12.29 28.98 -39.95
CA GLN A 42 -12.37 28.44 -41.32
C GLN A 42 -13.34 27.27 -41.40
N THR A 43 -14.00 27.16 -42.55
CA THR A 43 -15.21 26.36 -42.78
C THR A 43 -14.93 25.18 -43.68
N ILE A 44 -15.26 23.95 -43.25
CA ILE A 44 -15.56 22.84 -44.18
C ILE A 44 -16.84 22.14 -43.72
N THR A 45 -17.75 21.92 -44.66
CA THR A 45 -19.06 21.30 -44.48
C THR A 45 -19.01 19.80 -44.78
N LYS A 46 -19.76 18.97 -44.02
CA LYS A 46 -20.98 18.32 -44.54
C LYS A 46 -21.62 17.27 -43.61
N SER A 47 -22.95 17.17 -43.80
CA SER A 47 -23.82 16.00 -43.61
C SER A 47 -24.21 15.55 -42.20
N THR A 48 -25.46 15.88 -41.90
CA THR A 48 -26.30 15.39 -40.80
C THR A 48 -26.88 14.01 -41.12
N GLU A 49 -27.11 13.18 -40.11
CA GLU A 49 -28.23 12.22 -40.14
C GLU A 49 -28.85 12.09 -38.73
N ARG A 50 -30.19 12.02 -38.65
CA ARG A 50 -30.96 11.92 -37.40
C ARG A 50 -31.80 10.65 -37.42
N ILE A 51 -31.92 9.98 -36.28
CA ILE A 51 -32.97 8.97 -36.01
C ILE A 51 -33.61 9.31 -34.64
N PRO A 52 -34.95 9.28 -34.48
CA PRO A 52 -35.66 9.78 -33.31
C PRO A 52 -35.91 8.73 -32.20
N PRO A 53 -36.36 9.14 -30.98
CA PRO A 53 -36.62 8.24 -29.86
C PRO A 53 -38.06 7.69 -29.84
N ILE A 54 -38.27 6.58 -29.11
CA ILE A 54 -39.59 6.01 -28.78
C ILE A 54 -39.72 5.92 -27.24
N GLY A 55 -40.92 6.20 -26.72
CA GLY A 55 -41.18 6.47 -25.30
C GLY A 55 -41.75 5.29 -24.47
N LEU A 56 -42.19 5.63 -23.25
CA LEU A 56 -42.64 4.73 -22.18
C LEU A 56 -43.96 4.00 -22.49
N ASN A 57 -44.17 2.82 -21.88
CA ASN A 57 -45.26 2.62 -20.89
C ASN A 57 -45.31 1.23 -20.20
N SER A 58 -45.57 1.26 -18.88
CA SER A 58 -46.33 0.33 -17.99
C SER A 58 -46.23 -1.21 -18.06
N ALA A 59 -46.03 -1.81 -16.87
CA ALA A 59 -46.35 -3.20 -16.47
C ALA A 59 -47.91 -3.40 -16.27
N PRO A 60 -48.50 -4.53 -15.76
CA PRO A 60 -47.91 -5.72 -15.07
C PRO A 60 -48.55 -7.12 -15.34
N SER A 61 -48.06 -8.19 -14.65
CA SER A 61 -48.77 -9.37 -14.05
C SER A 61 -48.07 -10.75 -14.19
N HIS A 62 -48.29 -11.64 -13.21
CA HIS A 62 -47.78 -13.04 -13.05
C HIS A 62 -48.98 -14.06 -13.02
N PRO A 63 -48.82 -15.37 -12.68
CA PRO A 63 -48.23 -16.52 -13.41
C PRO A 63 -49.27 -17.71 -13.44
N PRO A 64 -48.93 -19.00 -13.18
CA PRO A 64 -47.97 -19.97 -13.77
C PRO A 64 -48.76 -20.89 -14.77
N PRO A 65 -48.79 -22.25 -14.78
CA PRO A 65 -47.84 -23.37 -14.51
C PRO A 65 -47.43 -24.10 -15.85
N GLY A 66 -46.84 -25.31 -15.94
CA GLY A 66 -46.34 -26.35 -15.00
C GLY A 66 -45.90 -27.65 -15.75
N ILE A 67 -45.59 -28.75 -15.02
CA ILE A 67 -45.15 -30.09 -15.49
C ILE A 67 -43.71 -30.07 -16.09
N ALA A 68 -42.63 -30.74 -15.64
CA ALA A 68 -42.30 -31.90 -14.78
C ALA A 68 -41.82 -33.16 -15.55
N LEU A 69 -40.68 -33.73 -15.09
CA LEU A 69 -40.08 -35.07 -15.40
C LEU A 69 -39.55 -35.25 -16.85
N THR A 70 -38.31 -35.70 -17.11
CA THR A 70 -37.65 -36.94 -16.63
C THR A 70 -36.11 -36.92 -16.78
N ALA A 71 -35.43 -37.80 -16.04
CA ALA A 71 -34.02 -38.22 -16.23
C ALA A 71 -33.97 -39.78 -16.30
N PRO A 72 -32.82 -40.47 -16.12
CA PRO A 72 -31.72 -40.65 -17.09
C PRO A 72 -31.39 -42.13 -17.40
N LEU A 73 -30.65 -42.40 -18.48
CA LEU A 73 -30.04 -43.71 -18.84
C LEU A 73 -28.81 -43.46 -19.74
N SER A 74 -27.78 -44.32 -19.88
CA SER A 74 -27.11 -45.28 -18.97
C SER A 74 -25.74 -45.62 -19.59
N ALA A 75 -24.86 -46.34 -18.87
CA ALA A 75 -23.42 -46.41 -19.15
C ALA A 75 -22.94 -47.43 -20.23
N ALA A 76 -21.92 -47.03 -21.00
CA ALA A 76 -20.71 -47.79 -21.44
C ALA A 76 -20.88 -49.08 -22.33
N PRO A 77 -19.80 -49.73 -22.86
CA PRO A 77 -18.36 -49.39 -22.85
C PRO A 77 -17.59 -49.48 -24.20
N LEU A 78 -16.36 -48.92 -24.20
CA LEU A 78 -15.12 -49.28 -24.92
C LEU A 78 -15.13 -50.10 -26.24
N THR A 79 -14.41 -49.60 -27.26
CA THR A 79 -13.47 -50.44 -28.07
C THR A 79 -12.40 -49.61 -28.80
N VAL A 80 -11.31 -50.28 -29.17
CA VAL A 80 -10.07 -49.74 -29.79
C VAL A 80 -10.11 -49.90 -31.31
N GLY A 81 -9.52 -49.00 -32.11
CA GLY A 81 -9.15 -49.35 -33.49
C GLY A 81 -8.98 -48.23 -34.53
N ASP A 82 -7.77 -47.67 -34.59
CA ASP A 82 -7.01 -47.33 -35.81
C ASP A 82 -7.50 -46.30 -36.86
N ARG A 83 -6.54 -45.89 -37.70
CA ARG A 83 -6.57 -44.82 -38.71
C ARG A 83 -7.39 -45.19 -39.96
N GLN A 84 -8.02 -44.20 -40.60
CA GLN A 84 -7.72 -43.94 -42.03
C GLN A 84 -8.14 -42.55 -42.53
N THR A 85 -7.57 -42.21 -43.69
CA THR A 85 -7.52 -40.88 -44.32
C THR A 85 -8.62 -40.75 -45.38
N GLU A 86 -9.39 -39.66 -45.40
CA GLU A 86 -10.22 -39.32 -46.57
C GLU A 86 -9.46 -38.42 -47.55
N GLN A 87 -9.44 -38.83 -48.82
CA GLN A 87 -8.79 -38.11 -49.91
C GLN A 87 -9.81 -37.77 -51.00
N ARG A 88 -9.84 -36.50 -51.42
CA ARG A 88 -10.88 -35.95 -52.30
C ARG A 88 -10.44 -35.94 -53.77
N THR A 89 -11.11 -36.71 -54.61
CA THR A 89 -11.02 -36.69 -56.09
C THR A 89 -11.91 -35.57 -56.64
N SER A 90 -11.43 -34.55 -57.37
CA SER A 90 -10.80 -34.49 -58.72
C SER A 90 -11.79 -34.02 -59.79
N ILE A 91 -11.56 -32.84 -60.37
CA ILE A 91 -12.05 -32.42 -61.69
C ILE A 91 -10.83 -31.86 -62.44
N VAL A 92 -10.73 -32.17 -63.74
CA VAL A 92 -9.54 -31.97 -64.59
C VAL A 92 -9.92 -31.09 -65.80
N ASP A 93 -8.89 -30.66 -66.53
CA ASP A 93 -8.85 -29.87 -67.78
C ASP A 93 -8.99 -28.34 -67.66
N GLY A 94 -8.09 -27.55 -68.27
CA GLY A 94 -6.89 -27.96 -69.01
C GLY A 94 -6.15 -26.81 -69.70
N ASN A 95 -5.01 -27.14 -70.32
CA ASN A 95 -4.23 -26.34 -71.29
C ASN A 95 -3.31 -25.21 -70.78
N LYS A 96 -2.13 -25.56 -70.25
CA LYS A 96 -0.88 -24.76 -70.37
C LYS A 96 0.35 -25.67 -70.61
N ASN A 97 1.35 -25.13 -71.29
CA ASN A 97 2.43 -25.84 -72.01
C ASN A 97 3.54 -26.40 -71.07
N PRO A 98 3.95 -27.70 -71.15
CA PRO A 98 4.84 -28.35 -70.17
C PRO A 98 6.26 -27.77 -70.03
N ALA A 99 6.72 -26.96 -70.98
CA ALA A 99 8.00 -26.27 -70.88
C ALA A 99 8.01 -25.16 -69.80
N GLN A 100 6.87 -24.52 -69.52
CA GLN A 100 6.79 -23.43 -68.54
C GLN A 100 6.67 -23.92 -67.09
N GLN A 101 6.07 -25.10 -66.86
CA GLN A 101 5.97 -25.68 -65.52
C GLN A 101 7.35 -26.05 -64.95
N ASN A 102 8.25 -26.61 -65.77
CA ASN A 102 9.60 -27.01 -65.34
C ASN A 102 10.52 -25.84 -64.94
N LEU A 103 10.24 -24.62 -65.40
CA LEU A 103 10.96 -23.40 -64.97
C LEU A 103 10.34 -22.82 -63.69
N ALA A 104 9.00 -22.79 -63.58
CA ALA A 104 8.31 -22.35 -62.37
C ALA A 104 8.63 -23.24 -61.15
N ASP A 105 8.65 -24.57 -61.32
CA ASP A 105 8.95 -25.53 -60.26
C ASP A 105 10.42 -25.54 -59.81
N ARG A 106 11.34 -25.04 -60.65
CA ARG A 106 12.75 -24.82 -60.28
C ARG A 106 12.92 -23.55 -59.44
N GLU A 107 12.21 -22.48 -59.79
CA GLU A 107 12.27 -21.22 -59.05
C GLU A 107 11.56 -21.31 -57.68
N LEU A 108 10.43 -22.05 -57.61
CA LEU A 108 9.71 -22.30 -56.35
C LEU A 108 10.49 -23.16 -55.35
N ARG A 109 11.30 -24.14 -55.80
CA ARG A 109 12.18 -24.92 -54.91
C ARG A 109 13.35 -24.12 -54.36
N ARG A 110 13.75 -23.01 -55.01
CA ARG A 110 14.89 -22.18 -54.58
C ARG A 110 14.57 -21.21 -53.45
N ARG A 111 13.29 -21.05 -53.07
CA ARG A 111 12.81 -20.08 -52.06
C ARG A 111 12.19 -20.70 -50.79
N ARG A 112 12.44 -21.99 -50.52
CA ARG A 112 12.05 -22.66 -49.27
C ARG A 112 13.22 -23.38 -48.60
N ALA A 113 14.21 -22.60 -48.14
CA ALA A 113 14.94 -23.01 -46.94
C ALA A 113 13.96 -22.89 -45.76
N PRO A 114 13.81 -23.93 -44.89
CA PRO A 114 13.02 -23.80 -43.67
C PRO A 114 13.58 -22.67 -42.80
N SER A 115 12.71 -21.89 -42.14
CA SER A 115 13.13 -20.81 -41.24
C SER A 115 14.03 -21.29 -40.10
N TRP A 116 13.83 -22.54 -39.64
CA TRP A 116 14.71 -23.18 -38.66
C TRP A 116 16.14 -23.36 -39.18
N LEU A 117 16.35 -23.60 -40.48
CA LEU A 117 17.68 -23.77 -41.07
C LEU A 117 18.44 -22.44 -41.10
N PHE A 118 17.74 -21.33 -41.41
CA PHE A 118 18.34 -19.99 -41.35
C PHE A 118 18.71 -19.62 -39.90
N SER A 119 17.81 -19.87 -38.95
CA SER A 119 18.07 -19.66 -37.52
C SER A 119 19.25 -20.50 -37.04
N PHE A 120 19.31 -21.78 -37.41
CA PHE A 120 20.41 -22.69 -37.05
C PHE A 120 21.76 -22.18 -37.59
N VAL A 121 21.82 -21.79 -38.87
CA VAL A 121 23.05 -21.25 -39.48
C VAL A 121 23.48 -19.94 -38.79
N LEU A 122 22.54 -19.05 -38.48
CA LEU A 122 22.82 -17.78 -37.80
C LEU A 122 23.40 -18.00 -36.39
N HIS A 123 22.76 -18.85 -35.57
CA HIS A 123 23.24 -19.14 -34.22
C HIS A 123 24.56 -19.93 -34.23
N THR A 124 24.75 -20.85 -35.17
CA THR A 124 26.04 -21.56 -35.34
C THR A 124 27.16 -20.60 -35.68
N LEU A 125 26.92 -19.62 -36.57
CA LEU A 125 27.90 -18.56 -36.89
C LEU A 125 28.19 -17.67 -35.68
N LEU A 126 27.17 -17.27 -34.91
CA LEU A 126 27.35 -16.45 -33.71
C LEU A 126 28.23 -17.15 -32.67
N LEU A 127 27.96 -18.43 -32.38
CA LEU A 127 28.77 -19.22 -31.45
C LEU A 127 30.20 -19.42 -31.96
N LEU A 128 30.39 -19.55 -33.27
CA LEU A 128 31.72 -19.72 -33.87
C LEU A 128 32.52 -18.40 -33.89
N VAL A 129 31.85 -17.24 -33.99
CA VAL A 129 32.48 -15.92 -33.77
C VAL A 129 32.86 -15.73 -32.31
N LEU A 130 31.98 -16.08 -31.36
CA LEU A 130 32.29 -16.02 -29.92
C LEU A 130 33.45 -16.95 -29.54
N ALA A 131 33.49 -18.17 -30.08
CA ALA A 131 34.57 -19.13 -29.84
C ALA A 131 35.92 -18.75 -30.48
N LEU A 132 35.92 -17.88 -31.50
CA LEU A 132 37.12 -17.35 -32.14
C LEU A 132 37.53 -15.96 -31.60
N MET A 133 36.79 -15.40 -30.65
CA MET A 133 37.16 -14.16 -29.98
C MET A 133 38.20 -14.48 -28.89
N PRO A 134 39.46 -14.02 -29.01
CA PRO A 134 40.49 -14.37 -28.03
C PRO A 134 40.20 -13.69 -26.69
N LEU A 135 39.89 -14.50 -25.67
CA LEU A 135 39.87 -14.08 -24.27
C LEU A 135 41.30 -13.67 -23.88
N ALA A 136 41.51 -12.36 -23.68
CA ALA A 136 42.79 -11.83 -23.24
C ALA A 136 43.01 -12.15 -21.75
N ASP A 137 44.04 -12.95 -21.47
CA ASP A 137 44.76 -13.13 -20.21
C ASP A 137 43.99 -12.96 -18.88
N PHE A 138 43.34 -14.05 -18.43
CA PHE A 138 43.11 -14.25 -17.00
C PHE A 138 44.41 -14.76 -16.34
N GLY A 139 45.19 -13.84 -15.80
CA GLY A 139 46.43 -14.13 -15.10
C GLY A 139 46.23 -15.01 -13.86
N THR A 140 47.00 -16.10 -13.76
CA THR A 140 47.02 -16.98 -12.59
C THR A 140 47.69 -16.29 -11.39
N GLY A 141 46.91 -16.00 -10.34
CA GLY A 141 47.39 -15.55 -9.03
C GLY A 141 46.85 -16.44 -7.90
N PRO A 142 47.58 -16.62 -6.79
CA PRO A 142 47.19 -17.55 -5.73
C PRO A 142 46.03 -17.02 -4.88
N LEU A 143 45.12 -17.91 -4.50
CA LEU A 143 44.04 -17.67 -3.53
C LEU A 143 44.61 -17.31 -2.14
N THR A 144 44.65 -16.03 -1.81
CA THR A 144 44.84 -15.54 -0.44
C THR A 144 43.48 -15.36 0.22
N LEU A 145 43.19 -16.20 1.20
CA LEU A 145 41.92 -16.22 1.92
C LEU A 145 41.93 -15.12 3.01
N PHE A 146 41.27 -14.00 2.73
CA PHE A 146 41.03 -12.96 3.72
C PHE A 146 39.81 -13.33 4.58
N MET A 147 40.05 -13.72 5.83
CA MET A 147 39.03 -13.53 6.87
C MET A 147 39.01 -12.06 7.25
N SER A 148 37.94 -11.35 6.86
CA SER A 148 37.63 -10.04 7.41
C SER A 148 36.48 -10.19 8.39
N GLU A 149 36.79 -10.09 9.68
CA GLU A 149 35.79 -9.94 10.73
C GLU A 149 35.31 -8.48 10.71
N SER A 150 34.22 -8.23 9.98
CA SER A 150 33.55 -6.93 9.96
C SER A 150 32.29 -6.98 10.81
N ALA A 151 32.30 -6.23 11.92
CA ALA A 151 31.13 -5.99 12.74
C ALA A 151 30.19 -4.99 12.04
N GLY A 152 29.46 -5.48 11.04
CA GLY A 152 28.41 -4.75 10.34
C GLY A 152 27.22 -5.69 10.10
N THR A 153 26.03 -5.29 10.57
CA THR A 153 24.79 -6.03 10.33
C THR A 153 24.49 -6.15 8.83
N PRO A 154 24.35 -7.35 8.27
CA PRO A 154 24.04 -7.53 6.86
C PRO A 154 22.56 -7.19 6.61
N THR A 155 22.30 -6.00 6.06
CA THR A 155 21.00 -5.63 5.50
C THR A 155 20.75 -6.43 4.22
N ALA A 156 19.92 -7.46 4.30
CA ALA A 156 19.54 -8.25 3.14
C ALA A 156 18.56 -7.45 2.25
N ASN A 157 18.96 -7.20 1.00
CA ASN A 157 18.20 -6.43 0.02
C ASN A 157 16.75 -6.94 -0.13
N PHE A 158 15.80 -6.04 0.10
CA PHE A 158 14.42 -6.15 -0.36
C PHE A 158 14.37 -5.52 -1.76
N ASP A 159 13.77 -6.23 -2.70
CA ASP A 159 13.75 -5.80 -4.10
C ASP A 159 12.36 -6.00 -4.68
N LEU A 160 11.62 -4.90 -4.85
CA LEU A 160 10.35 -4.86 -5.59
C LEU A 160 10.55 -5.05 -7.11
N THR A 161 11.78 -5.25 -7.56
CA THR A 161 12.21 -5.30 -8.96
C THR A 161 13.31 -6.35 -9.18
N SER A 162 13.09 -7.59 -8.74
CA SER A 162 14.03 -8.71 -8.99
C SER A 162 14.32 -8.90 -10.48
N ALA A 163 15.39 -8.25 -10.94
CA ALA A 163 15.85 -8.18 -12.32
C ALA A 163 17.39 -8.13 -12.35
N GLU A 164 17.97 -9.30 -12.12
CA GLU A 164 19.25 -9.79 -12.66
C GLU A 164 20.58 -9.20 -12.14
N ASP A 165 21.49 -10.11 -11.83
CA ASP A 165 22.91 -9.86 -11.60
C ASP A 165 23.61 -9.25 -12.82
N ALA A 166 24.15 -8.03 -12.70
CA ALA A 166 25.43 -7.62 -13.31
C ALA A 166 25.80 -6.15 -13.01
N ILE A 167 26.94 -5.93 -12.34
CA ILE A 167 28.11 -5.15 -12.80
C ILE A 167 29.08 -4.98 -11.62
N ALA A 168 30.39 -5.11 -11.91
CA ALA A 168 31.46 -5.10 -10.91
C ALA A 168 31.96 -3.69 -10.53
N GLU A 169 32.70 -3.64 -9.43
CA GLU A 169 33.22 -2.46 -8.71
C GLU A 169 34.20 -1.56 -9.49
N MET A 170 34.29 -0.29 -9.09
CA MET A 170 35.57 0.45 -8.90
C MET A 170 35.33 1.81 -8.16
N PRO A 171 36.35 2.50 -7.60
CA PRO A 171 36.54 2.45 -6.14
C PRO A 171 36.57 3.81 -5.41
N ASP A 172 36.77 3.68 -4.09
CA ASP A 172 36.83 4.68 -3.01
C ASP A 172 37.87 5.81 -3.14
N LEU A 173 37.57 6.96 -2.50
CA LEU A 173 38.53 8.00 -2.14
C LEU A 173 38.16 8.62 -0.76
N LEU A 174 38.98 8.28 0.23
CA LEU A 174 39.12 8.89 1.56
C LEU A 174 39.45 10.42 1.44
N GLU A 175 39.21 11.29 2.42
CA GLU A 175 39.74 11.26 3.80
C GLU A 175 38.87 12.03 4.84
N PRO A 176 39.11 11.84 6.15
CA PRO A 176 38.26 12.36 7.24
C PRO A 176 38.78 13.65 7.90
N GLU A 177 37.88 14.43 8.53
CA GLU A 177 38.26 15.46 9.51
C GLU A 177 37.75 15.18 10.94
N THR A 178 38.58 15.60 11.88
CA THR A 178 38.63 15.22 13.30
C THR A 178 37.53 15.76 14.21
N VAL A 179 37.07 14.91 15.14
CA VAL A 179 36.36 15.25 16.39
C VAL A 179 37.31 15.87 17.43
N GLN A 180 36.81 16.68 18.39
CA GLN A 180 37.17 16.81 19.84
C GLN A 180 36.35 18.00 20.47
N PRO A 181 36.13 18.11 21.80
CA PRO A 181 34.75 17.92 22.29
C PRO A 181 34.21 18.89 23.39
N ALA A 182 32.96 18.64 23.78
CA ALA A 182 32.36 18.81 25.12
C ALA A 182 32.07 20.21 25.70
N THR A 183 30.83 20.39 26.16
CA THR A 183 30.52 20.78 27.56
C THR A 183 29.03 20.52 27.88
N SER A 184 28.70 20.35 29.17
CA SER A 184 27.37 19.93 29.64
C SER A 184 26.76 20.95 30.61
N SER A 185 25.49 21.33 30.39
CA SER A 185 24.50 21.79 31.39
C SER A 185 23.13 21.70 30.68
N ALA A 186 22.07 21.05 31.14
CA ALA A 186 21.44 21.02 32.47
C ALA A 186 20.86 22.38 32.89
N ASP A 187 19.57 22.37 33.24
CA ASP A 187 18.71 23.46 33.76
C ASP A 187 18.37 24.66 32.85
N MET A 188 17.26 24.53 32.12
CA MET A 188 16.28 25.62 31.88
C MET A 188 14.86 25.03 31.75
N LEU A 189 14.11 24.98 32.86
CA LEU A 189 12.74 24.46 32.86
C LEU A 189 11.83 25.26 33.81
N GLN A 190 11.24 26.36 33.33
CA GLN A 190 10.04 26.97 33.92
C GLN A 190 9.44 28.07 33.03
N GLY A 191 8.09 28.15 33.01
CA GLY A 191 7.37 29.36 32.60
C GLY A 191 6.57 29.31 31.29
N LEU A 192 5.59 28.41 31.17
CA LEU A 192 4.42 28.63 30.30
C LEU A 192 3.14 28.24 31.04
N GLU A 193 2.27 29.25 31.25
CA GLU A 193 0.97 29.10 31.91
C GLU A 193 -0.08 28.60 30.90
N LEU A 194 -0.90 27.63 31.30
CA LEU A 194 -2.02 27.12 30.50
C LEU A 194 -3.31 27.92 30.82
N PRO A 195 -4.06 28.41 29.81
CA PRO A 195 -5.36 29.03 30.05
C PRO A 195 -6.43 27.99 30.44
N GLU A 196 -7.43 28.44 31.22
CA GLU A 196 -8.49 27.59 31.78
C GLU A 196 -9.31 26.83 30.73
N LEU A 197 -9.56 25.54 31.00
CA LEU A 197 -10.48 24.72 30.21
C LEU A 197 -11.94 25.11 30.49
N VAL A 198 -12.69 25.33 29.41
CA VAL A 198 -14.12 25.62 29.47
C VAL A 198 -14.89 24.42 30.05
N ASN A 199 -15.68 24.70 31.08
CA ASN A 199 -16.52 23.73 31.78
C ASN A 199 -17.63 23.17 30.85
N VAL A 200 -17.66 21.84 30.66
CA VAL A 200 -18.71 21.13 29.92
C VAL A 200 -19.47 20.23 30.89
N ASN A 201 -20.79 20.47 31.02
CA ASN A 201 -21.65 19.76 31.96
C ASN A 201 -21.72 18.24 31.69
N PRO A 202 -21.94 17.40 32.73
CA PRO A 202 -21.96 15.95 32.58
C PRO A 202 -23.19 15.47 31.80
N ILE A 203 -22.96 14.78 30.68
CA ILE A 203 -23.99 14.20 29.83
C ILE A 203 -24.50 12.88 30.46
N THR A 204 -25.80 12.82 30.74
CA THR A 204 -26.49 11.67 31.36
C THR A 204 -26.81 10.51 30.39
N ASP A 205 -26.23 10.49 29.19
CA ASP A 205 -26.52 9.53 28.10
C ASP A 205 -25.42 8.45 27.92
N ALA A 206 -24.62 8.22 28.96
CA ALA A 206 -23.50 7.27 28.93
C ALA A 206 -23.92 5.82 28.61
N SER A 207 -25.18 5.43 28.85
CA SER A 207 -25.66 4.06 28.63
C SER A 207 -25.88 3.72 27.15
N LYS A 208 -26.34 4.68 26.33
CA LYS A 208 -26.39 4.51 24.87
C LYS A 208 -24.99 4.53 24.27
N SER A 209 -24.19 5.52 24.67
CA SER A 209 -22.79 5.62 24.24
C SER A 209 -22.01 4.33 24.49
N LEU A 210 -22.19 3.67 25.65
CA LEU A 210 -21.55 2.37 25.94
C LEU A 210 -22.07 1.20 25.09
N ALA A 211 -23.32 1.24 24.62
CA ALA A 211 -23.88 0.22 23.72
C ALA A 211 -23.34 0.41 22.29
N ASP A 212 -23.34 1.64 21.79
CA ASP A 212 -22.80 1.99 20.47
C ASP A 212 -21.28 1.79 20.42
N ILE A 213 -20.56 2.10 21.52
CA ILE A 213 -19.13 1.76 21.68
C ILE A 213 -18.94 0.23 21.65
N ARG A 214 -19.77 -0.56 22.33
CA ARG A 214 -19.66 -2.04 22.28
C ARG A 214 -19.94 -2.60 20.90
N HIS A 215 -20.96 -2.12 20.20
CA HIS A 215 -21.29 -2.59 18.85
C HIS A 215 -20.25 -2.13 17.80
N GLY A 216 -19.70 -0.93 17.99
CA GLY A 216 -18.56 -0.45 17.24
C GLY A 216 -17.32 -1.32 17.44
N ILE A 217 -16.96 -1.61 18.71
CA ILE A 217 -15.84 -2.50 19.06
C ILE A 217 -15.99 -3.88 18.40
N THR A 218 -17.20 -4.45 18.33
CA THR A 218 -17.42 -5.73 17.66
C THR A 218 -17.18 -5.73 16.14
N SER A 219 -17.11 -4.56 15.48
CA SER A 219 -16.81 -4.45 14.05
C SER A 219 -15.32 -4.28 13.73
N GLY A 220 -14.44 -4.02 14.72
CA GLY A 220 -13.02 -3.69 14.49
C GLY A 220 -12.75 -2.33 13.80
N LEU A 221 -13.68 -1.83 12.98
CA LEU A 221 -13.49 -0.71 12.06
C LEU A 221 -14.10 0.62 12.56
N SER A 222 -14.98 0.59 13.57
CA SER A 222 -15.70 1.78 14.05
C SER A 222 -14.84 2.84 14.75
N GLY A 223 -13.60 2.51 15.12
CA GLY A 223 -12.72 3.38 15.94
C GLY A 223 -12.43 4.75 15.31
N ARG A 224 -12.78 4.92 14.04
CA ARG A 224 -12.39 6.02 13.15
C ARG A 224 -13.39 7.18 13.13
N ASP A 225 -14.53 7.04 13.80
CA ASP A 225 -15.60 8.04 13.80
C ASP A 225 -15.61 8.94 15.06
N GLY A 226 -15.90 10.22 14.82
CA GLY A 226 -16.26 11.25 15.79
C GLY A 226 -15.58 11.19 17.17
N ALA A 227 -16.40 11.07 18.21
CA ALA A 227 -15.94 11.07 19.60
C ALA A 227 -15.12 9.83 19.97
N LEU A 228 -15.36 8.69 19.31
CA LEU A 228 -14.60 7.46 19.57
C LEU A 228 -13.16 7.60 19.06
N LYS A 229 -12.95 8.16 17.86
CA LYS A 229 -11.62 8.47 17.32
C LYS A 229 -10.82 9.34 18.30
N GLN A 230 -11.42 10.42 18.79
CA GLN A 230 -10.78 11.34 19.75
C GLN A 230 -10.48 10.68 21.11
N SER A 231 -11.35 9.80 21.58
CA SER A 231 -11.12 9.03 22.80
C SER A 231 -9.95 8.05 22.65
N LEU A 232 -9.88 7.34 21.52
CA LEU A 232 -8.82 6.38 21.22
C LEU A 232 -7.45 7.06 21.01
N LEU A 233 -7.41 8.17 20.27
CA LEU A 233 -6.24 9.05 20.16
C LEU A 233 -5.70 9.45 21.54
N SER A 234 -6.59 9.96 22.41
CA SER A 234 -6.25 10.40 23.77
C SER A 234 -5.77 9.23 24.64
N ARG A 235 -6.37 8.05 24.52
CA ARG A 235 -6.01 6.84 25.29
C ARG A 235 -4.66 6.27 24.89
N PHE A 236 -4.39 6.16 23.59
CA PHE A 236 -3.18 5.52 23.07
C PHE A 236 -2.03 6.51 22.82
N GLY A 237 -2.26 7.81 23.00
CA GLY A 237 -1.23 8.85 23.06
C GLY A 237 -0.87 9.45 21.70
N GLY A 238 -1.80 9.46 20.74
CA GLY A 238 -1.73 10.30 19.56
C GLY A 238 -1.87 11.78 19.93
N THR A 239 -1.43 12.68 19.05
CA THR A 239 -1.39 14.12 19.30
C THR A 239 -2.09 14.90 18.20
N ALA A 240 -2.35 16.19 18.44
CA ALA A 240 -2.83 17.09 17.40
C ALA A 240 -1.81 17.25 16.24
N GLU A 241 -0.52 17.01 16.52
CA GLU A 241 0.55 17.01 15.53
C GLU A 241 0.52 15.76 14.65
N THR A 242 0.31 14.56 15.22
CA THR A 242 0.17 13.34 14.42
C THR A 242 -1.08 13.38 13.54
N GLU A 243 -2.22 13.84 14.08
CA GLU A 243 -3.44 14.00 13.27
C GLU A 243 -3.28 15.07 12.18
N ARG A 244 -2.56 16.17 12.46
CA ARG A 244 -2.21 17.17 11.43
C ARG A 244 -1.32 16.58 10.34
N ALA A 245 -0.34 15.74 10.70
CA ALA A 245 0.52 15.07 9.75
C ALA A 245 -0.27 14.12 8.84
N VAL A 246 -1.20 13.33 9.39
CA VAL A 246 -2.15 12.51 8.62
C VAL A 246 -2.96 13.38 7.64
N GLU A 247 -3.61 14.44 8.12
CA GLU A 247 -4.41 15.34 7.28
C GLU A 247 -3.60 16.00 6.14
N LEU A 248 -2.34 16.35 6.38
CA LEU A 248 -1.44 16.86 5.35
C LEU A 248 -1.07 15.79 4.32
N GLY A 249 -0.81 14.55 4.74
CA GLY A 249 -0.57 13.41 3.86
C GLY A 249 -1.77 13.05 2.99
N LEU A 250 -2.98 13.04 3.55
CA LEU A 250 -4.22 12.85 2.81
C LEU A 250 -4.50 14.01 1.83
N ALA A 251 -4.20 15.25 2.22
CA ALA A 251 -4.27 16.40 1.33
C ALA A 251 -3.24 16.33 0.18
N TRP A 252 -2.07 15.72 0.40
CA TRP A 252 -1.13 15.39 -0.67
C TRP A 252 -1.70 14.31 -1.59
N LEU A 253 -2.14 13.16 -1.05
CA LEU A 253 -2.73 12.07 -1.83
C LEU A 253 -3.89 12.54 -2.71
N ALA A 254 -4.78 13.39 -2.19
CA ALA A 254 -5.89 13.95 -2.95
C ALA A 254 -5.45 14.78 -4.18
N LYS A 255 -4.32 15.50 -4.10
CA LYS A 255 -3.75 16.22 -5.26
C LYS A 255 -3.17 15.29 -6.32
N GLN A 256 -2.66 14.12 -5.91
CA GLN A 256 -2.03 13.15 -6.82
C GLN A 256 -3.02 12.22 -7.55
N GLN A 257 -4.33 12.29 -7.25
CA GLN A 257 -5.32 11.45 -7.91
C GLN A 257 -5.46 11.77 -9.40
N LYS A 258 -5.32 10.75 -10.26
CA LYS A 258 -5.56 10.83 -11.70
C LYS A 258 -7.06 11.00 -11.99
N LYS A 259 -7.41 11.57 -13.15
CA LYS A 259 -8.80 11.88 -13.55
C LYS A 259 -9.73 10.65 -13.62
N ASP A 260 -9.19 9.45 -13.76
CA ASP A 260 -9.93 8.18 -13.82
C ASP A 260 -10.21 7.57 -12.41
N GLY A 261 -9.68 8.20 -11.37
CA GLY A 261 -9.76 7.78 -9.97
C GLY A 261 -8.54 7.04 -9.44
N SER A 262 -7.55 6.72 -10.29
CA SER A 262 -6.37 5.97 -9.88
C SER A 262 -5.27 6.83 -9.27
N TRP A 263 -4.34 6.17 -8.58
CA TRP A 263 -3.03 6.70 -8.26
C TRP A 263 -1.94 5.96 -9.07
N SER A 264 -0.72 6.46 -8.96
CA SER A 264 0.50 5.96 -9.62
C SER A 264 1.48 5.53 -8.54
N MET A 265 2.35 4.58 -8.80
CA MET A 265 3.59 4.46 -8.02
C MET A 265 4.67 5.42 -8.54
N GLN A 266 4.67 5.73 -9.85
CA GLN A 266 5.73 6.51 -10.49
C GLN A 266 5.60 8.04 -10.41
N GLY A 267 4.39 8.59 -10.28
CA GLY A 267 4.24 10.06 -10.33
C GLY A 267 2.80 10.57 -10.55
N PRO A 268 2.57 11.90 -10.41
CA PRO A 268 3.36 12.90 -11.13
C PRO A 268 4.50 13.59 -10.34
N TYR A 269 4.77 13.14 -9.11
CA TYR A 269 5.91 13.56 -8.28
C TYR A 269 7.26 13.02 -8.82
N SER A 270 8.37 13.62 -8.41
CA SER A 270 9.70 13.46 -9.03
C SER A 270 10.47 12.17 -8.66
N ASP A 271 10.01 11.46 -7.65
CA ASP A 271 10.72 10.40 -6.93
C ASP A 271 9.77 9.22 -6.63
N GLY A 272 9.03 8.82 -7.68
CA GLY A 272 8.24 7.60 -7.65
C GLY A 272 9.03 6.33 -7.90
N ALA A 273 8.32 5.22 -7.82
CA ALA A 273 8.87 3.88 -8.00
C ALA A 273 9.52 3.69 -9.38
N LEU A 274 10.44 2.72 -9.45
CA LEU A 274 11.04 2.29 -10.72
C LEU A 274 10.03 1.63 -11.67
N SER A 275 8.93 1.09 -11.14
CA SER A 275 7.89 0.37 -11.88
C SER A 275 6.50 0.89 -11.51
N GLU A 276 5.60 0.98 -12.49
CA GLU A 276 4.21 1.36 -12.23
C GLU A 276 3.45 0.17 -11.65
N ASN A 277 2.63 0.45 -10.63
CA ASN A 277 1.69 -0.51 -10.07
C ASN A 277 0.41 0.22 -9.66
N THR A 278 -0.48 0.46 -10.64
CA THR A 278 -1.67 1.31 -10.45
C THR A 278 -2.64 0.75 -9.41
N THR A 279 -2.72 -0.58 -9.30
CA THR A 279 -3.57 -1.27 -8.32
C THR A 279 -3.04 -1.08 -6.91
N ALA A 280 -1.74 -1.34 -6.68
CA ALA A 280 -1.13 -1.12 -5.37
C ALA A 280 -1.21 0.36 -4.97
N ALA A 281 -0.85 1.30 -5.86
CA ALA A 281 -0.92 2.73 -5.55
C ALA A 281 -2.34 3.19 -5.20
N THR A 282 -3.34 2.79 -5.99
CA THR A 282 -4.75 3.15 -5.75
C THR A 282 -5.27 2.54 -4.46
N ALA A 283 -4.94 1.27 -4.20
CA ALA A 283 -5.32 0.59 -2.97
C ALA A 283 -4.64 1.20 -1.75
N MET A 284 -3.34 1.55 -1.82
CA MET A 284 -2.63 2.19 -0.72
C MET A 284 -3.22 3.58 -0.39
N ALA A 285 -3.53 4.39 -1.40
CA ALA A 285 -4.19 5.68 -1.21
C ALA A 285 -5.59 5.52 -0.59
N LEU A 286 -6.41 4.58 -1.09
CA LEU A 286 -7.72 4.26 -0.49
C LEU A 286 -7.59 3.83 0.96
N ASN A 287 -6.65 2.94 1.27
CA ASN A 287 -6.38 2.45 2.61
C ASN A 287 -6.05 3.61 3.56
N ALA A 288 -5.35 4.66 3.12
CA ALA A 288 -5.10 5.86 3.94
C ALA A 288 -6.39 6.64 4.21
N PHE A 289 -7.17 6.96 3.18
CA PHE A 289 -8.43 7.68 3.41
C PHE A 289 -9.40 6.92 4.33
N LEU A 290 -9.55 5.61 4.12
CA LEU A 290 -10.39 4.74 4.93
C LEU A 290 -9.87 4.60 6.37
N GLY A 291 -8.55 4.49 6.55
CA GLY A 291 -7.91 4.42 7.85
C GLY A 291 -8.21 5.66 8.70
N ALA A 292 -8.07 6.85 8.13
CA ALA A 292 -8.41 8.12 8.76
C ALA A 292 -9.91 8.36 9.04
N GLY A 293 -10.80 7.54 8.47
CA GLY A 293 -12.26 7.61 8.63
C GLY A 293 -13.04 8.15 7.42
N TYR A 294 -12.38 8.52 6.32
CA TYR A 294 -13.02 9.05 5.13
C TYR A 294 -13.54 7.95 4.20
N THR A 295 -14.81 8.01 3.84
CA THR A 295 -15.47 6.99 3.01
C THR A 295 -15.97 7.58 1.69
N HIS A 296 -16.44 6.73 0.77
CA HIS A 296 -17.15 7.21 -0.42
C HIS A 296 -18.56 7.73 -0.12
N ILE A 297 -19.11 7.47 1.07
CA ILE A 297 -20.45 7.87 1.48
C ILE A 297 -20.46 9.28 2.07
N ASP A 298 -19.51 9.62 2.95
CA ASP A 298 -19.39 10.96 3.55
C ASP A 298 -17.93 11.30 3.92
N GLY A 299 -17.67 12.58 4.13
CA GLY A 299 -16.40 13.14 4.59
C GLY A 299 -15.71 14.07 3.59
N LYS A 300 -14.65 14.74 4.06
CA LYS A 300 -13.87 15.74 3.32
C LYS A 300 -13.35 15.25 1.96
N TYR A 301 -12.99 13.97 1.87
CA TYR A 301 -12.41 13.33 0.67
C TYR A 301 -13.38 12.35 -0.03
N GLN A 302 -14.69 12.51 0.19
CA GLN A 302 -15.73 11.62 -0.33
C GLN A 302 -15.62 11.39 -1.85
N ALA A 303 -15.31 12.46 -2.61
CA ALA A 303 -15.21 12.38 -4.06
C ALA A 303 -13.98 11.58 -4.52
N GLU A 304 -12.84 11.73 -3.82
CA GLU A 304 -11.59 11.05 -4.09
C GLU A 304 -11.72 9.56 -3.80
N VAL A 305 -12.23 9.20 -2.62
CA VAL A 305 -12.48 7.82 -2.20
C VAL A 305 -13.47 7.13 -3.14
N ARG A 306 -14.57 7.80 -3.50
CA ARG A 306 -15.57 7.26 -4.44
C ARG A 306 -14.97 6.94 -5.81
N LYS A 307 -14.16 7.83 -6.38
CA LYS A 307 -13.49 7.57 -7.67
C LYS A 307 -12.47 6.43 -7.57
N GLY A 308 -11.72 6.35 -6.48
CA GLY A 308 -10.76 5.27 -6.24
C GLY A 308 -11.45 3.91 -6.13
N ILE A 309 -12.50 3.79 -5.32
CA ILE A 309 -13.30 2.56 -5.21
C ILE A 309 -13.90 2.19 -6.57
N GLN A 310 -14.48 3.15 -7.31
CA GLN A 310 -14.99 2.89 -8.66
C GLN A 310 -13.90 2.44 -9.64
N TYR A 311 -12.66 2.92 -9.51
CA TYR A 311 -11.53 2.42 -10.28
C TYR A 311 -11.23 0.96 -9.93
N MET A 312 -11.13 0.63 -8.64
CA MET A 312 -10.84 -0.71 -8.15
C MET A 312 -11.93 -1.73 -8.52
N VAL A 313 -13.22 -1.38 -8.41
CA VAL A 313 -14.33 -2.22 -8.86
C VAL A 313 -14.23 -2.54 -10.36
N ARG A 314 -13.79 -1.58 -11.19
CA ARG A 314 -13.51 -1.82 -12.63
C ARG A 314 -12.24 -2.63 -12.91
N ARG A 315 -11.32 -2.76 -11.93
CA ARG A 315 -10.11 -3.59 -12.05
C ARG A 315 -10.37 -5.08 -11.76
N GLN A 316 -11.37 -5.39 -10.93
CA GLN A 316 -11.67 -6.77 -10.51
C GLN A 316 -12.15 -7.63 -11.68
N ASP A 317 -11.53 -8.80 -11.86
CA ASP A 317 -12.00 -9.82 -12.80
C ASP A 317 -13.09 -10.72 -12.18
N SER A 318 -13.63 -11.65 -12.97
CA SER A 318 -14.68 -12.58 -12.53
C SER A 318 -14.26 -13.54 -11.40
N ARG A 319 -12.96 -13.66 -11.10
CA ARG A 319 -12.39 -14.51 -10.04
C ARG A 319 -12.13 -13.74 -8.74
N GLY A 320 -12.32 -12.42 -8.73
CA GLY A 320 -11.96 -11.56 -7.59
C GLY A 320 -10.59 -10.89 -7.69
N PHE A 321 -9.88 -11.02 -8.82
CA PHE A 321 -8.51 -10.54 -8.97
C PHE A 321 -8.44 -9.14 -9.57
N PHE A 322 -7.81 -8.20 -8.86
CA PHE A 322 -7.63 -6.80 -9.26
C PHE A 322 -6.35 -6.58 -10.08
N ALA A 323 -5.28 -7.33 -9.81
CA ALA A 323 -3.92 -6.98 -10.21
C ALA A 323 -3.48 -7.49 -11.60
N SER A 324 -4.40 -7.94 -12.45
CA SER A 324 -4.14 -8.61 -13.75
C SER A 324 -3.35 -7.83 -14.82
N ARG A 325 -2.95 -6.59 -14.53
CA ARG A 325 -2.20 -5.69 -15.45
C ARG A 325 -0.89 -5.19 -14.85
N GLU A 326 -0.56 -5.58 -13.62
CA GLU A 326 0.65 -5.16 -12.92
C GLU A 326 1.81 -6.15 -13.19
N PRO A 327 3.08 -5.79 -12.91
CA PRO A 327 4.22 -6.70 -13.05
C PRO A 327 4.02 -8.01 -12.26
N SER A 328 4.38 -9.16 -12.85
CA SER A 328 4.01 -10.49 -12.34
C SER A 328 4.40 -10.73 -10.88
N HIS A 329 5.61 -10.35 -10.48
CA HIS A 329 6.12 -10.49 -9.11
C HIS A 329 5.51 -9.50 -8.11
N GLN A 330 4.69 -8.55 -8.56
CA GLN A 330 4.01 -7.58 -7.71
C GLN A 330 2.49 -7.78 -7.65
N GLN A 331 1.90 -8.65 -8.50
CA GLN A 331 0.45 -8.78 -8.61
C GLN A 331 -0.20 -9.23 -7.30
N MET A 332 0.45 -10.13 -6.56
CA MET A 332 -0.13 -10.70 -5.34
C MET A 332 -0.06 -9.73 -4.14
N TYR A 333 0.96 -8.88 -4.04
CA TYR A 333 0.93 -7.72 -3.12
C TYR A 333 -0.21 -6.78 -3.48
N ALA A 334 -0.29 -6.36 -4.74
CA ALA A 334 -1.31 -5.44 -5.21
C ALA A 334 -2.73 -6.01 -5.00
N GLN A 335 -2.92 -7.32 -5.15
CA GLN A 335 -4.17 -8.03 -4.85
C GLN A 335 -4.54 -7.97 -3.37
N ALA A 336 -3.61 -8.27 -2.46
CA ALA A 336 -3.89 -8.30 -1.04
C ALA A 336 -4.20 -6.89 -0.49
N ILE A 337 -3.40 -5.90 -0.86
CA ILE A 337 -3.62 -4.48 -0.49
C ILE A 337 -4.96 -3.97 -1.05
N ALA A 338 -5.31 -4.34 -2.30
CA ALA A 338 -6.61 -4.04 -2.91
C ALA A 338 -7.79 -4.71 -2.20
N SER A 339 -7.59 -5.94 -1.73
CA SER A 339 -8.61 -6.69 -0.99
C SER A 339 -8.92 -5.99 0.34
N ILE A 340 -7.88 -5.59 1.10
CA ILE A 340 -8.05 -4.80 2.34
C ILE A 340 -8.92 -3.57 2.06
N GLY A 341 -8.57 -2.72 1.09
CA GLY A 341 -9.30 -1.47 0.86
C GLY A 341 -10.76 -1.63 0.45
N ILE A 342 -11.09 -2.64 -0.36
CA ILE A 342 -12.49 -2.91 -0.75
C ILE A 342 -13.29 -3.51 0.40
N ILE A 343 -12.70 -4.44 1.16
CA ILE A 343 -13.34 -5.07 2.32
C ILE A 343 -13.56 -4.04 3.44
N GLU A 344 -12.55 -3.20 3.70
CA GLU A 344 -12.58 -2.12 4.69
C GLU A 344 -13.62 -1.05 4.32
N ALA A 345 -13.69 -0.64 3.05
CA ALA A 345 -14.74 0.25 2.56
C ALA A 345 -16.15 -0.32 2.73
N TYR A 346 -16.34 -1.62 2.44
CA TYR A 346 -17.60 -2.31 2.71
C TYR A 346 -17.91 -2.32 4.22
N GLY A 347 -16.99 -2.81 5.06
CA GLY A 347 -17.23 -2.95 6.51
C GLY A 347 -17.48 -1.62 7.24
N MET A 348 -16.90 -0.52 6.77
CA MET A 348 -17.17 0.82 7.31
C MET A 348 -18.54 1.39 6.89
N THR A 349 -19.05 1.05 5.70
CA THR A 349 -20.21 1.75 5.09
C THR A 349 -21.46 0.89 4.94
N HIS A 350 -21.31 -0.43 4.98
CA HIS A 350 -22.33 -1.42 4.62
C HIS A 350 -22.96 -1.16 3.24
N ASP A 351 -22.20 -0.58 2.31
CA ASP A 351 -22.62 -0.40 0.92
C ASP A 351 -22.73 -1.75 0.21
N TYR A 352 -23.97 -2.20 -0.01
CA TYR A 352 -24.28 -3.48 -0.65
C TYR A 352 -23.80 -3.56 -2.12
N GLU A 353 -23.43 -2.46 -2.79
CA GLU A 353 -22.75 -2.53 -4.09
C GLU A 353 -21.33 -3.12 -3.97
N LEU A 354 -20.68 -2.98 -2.81
CA LEU A 354 -19.33 -3.49 -2.54
C LEU A 354 -19.31 -4.93 -2.01
N LEU A 355 -20.38 -5.39 -1.38
CA LEU A 355 -20.49 -6.76 -0.82
C LEU A 355 -20.02 -7.86 -1.81
N PRO A 356 -20.56 -8.00 -3.04
CA PRO A 356 -20.16 -9.05 -3.97
C PRO A 356 -18.75 -8.85 -4.56
N ILE A 357 -18.12 -7.69 -4.34
CA ILE A 357 -16.74 -7.40 -4.73
C ILE A 357 -15.78 -7.82 -3.60
N ALA A 358 -16.15 -7.53 -2.35
CA ALA A 358 -15.44 -7.92 -1.14
C ALA A 358 -15.45 -9.46 -0.93
N GLU A 359 -16.61 -10.11 -1.08
CA GLU A 359 -16.72 -11.58 -1.00
C GLU A 359 -15.80 -12.27 -2.02
N LYS A 360 -15.76 -11.78 -3.27
CA LYS A 360 -14.85 -12.32 -4.30
C LYS A 360 -13.39 -12.11 -3.96
N ALA A 361 -13.03 -10.99 -3.34
CA ALA A 361 -11.66 -10.73 -2.90
C ALA A 361 -11.22 -11.74 -1.82
N ILE A 362 -12.09 -12.03 -0.85
CA ILE A 362 -11.89 -13.08 0.16
C ILE A 362 -11.77 -14.46 -0.50
N LYS A 363 -12.71 -14.83 -1.38
CA LYS A 363 -12.68 -16.13 -2.06
C LYS A 363 -11.46 -16.29 -2.97
N PHE A 364 -10.92 -15.20 -3.55
CA PHE A 364 -9.63 -15.22 -4.24
C PHE A 364 -8.46 -15.44 -3.27
N ALA A 365 -8.42 -14.74 -2.14
CA ALA A 365 -7.40 -14.92 -1.10
C ALA A 365 -7.36 -16.38 -0.61
N GLU A 366 -8.51 -16.93 -0.25
CA GLU A 366 -8.67 -18.33 0.16
C GLU A 366 -8.21 -19.30 -0.95
N TRP A 367 -8.65 -19.10 -2.19
CA TRP A 367 -8.29 -19.96 -3.33
C TRP A 367 -6.80 -19.91 -3.67
N SER A 368 -6.15 -18.74 -3.55
CA SER A 368 -4.77 -18.52 -3.98
C SER A 368 -3.70 -19.01 -2.98
N GLN A 369 -4.10 -19.42 -1.78
CA GLN A 369 -3.20 -19.95 -0.75
C GLN A 369 -2.41 -21.17 -1.25
N SER A 370 -1.11 -21.22 -0.97
CA SER A 370 -0.24 -22.33 -1.37
C SER A 370 -0.40 -23.57 -0.48
N LYS A 371 0.19 -24.69 -0.93
CA LYS A 371 0.32 -25.90 -0.11
C LYS A 371 1.18 -25.68 1.15
N LEU A 372 2.06 -24.68 1.14
CA LEU A 372 2.85 -24.25 2.29
C LEU A 372 2.04 -23.41 3.29
N ARG A 373 0.76 -23.11 3.01
CA ARG A 373 -0.18 -22.33 3.83
C ARG A 373 0.06 -20.82 3.88
N GLY A 374 1.14 -20.32 3.30
CA GLY A 374 1.31 -18.90 2.97
C GLY A 374 0.99 -18.57 1.51
N TRP A 375 1.27 -17.33 1.12
CA TRP A 375 1.12 -16.78 -0.24
C TRP A 375 2.44 -16.21 -0.74
N ARG A 376 2.54 -16.07 -2.07
CA ARG A 376 3.66 -15.43 -2.74
C ARG A 376 3.24 -14.81 -4.07
N TYR A 377 4.17 -14.61 -5.00
CA TYR A 377 3.99 -14.02 -6.32
C TYR A 377 3.03 -14.79 -7.24
N ASP A 378 2.99 -16.12 -7.13
CA ASP A 378 2.12 -16.98 -7.93
C ASP A 378 1.06 -17.66 -7.03
N PRO A 379 -0.24 -17.60 -7.39
CA PRO A 379 -1.27 -18.36 -6.70
C PRO A 379 -0.94 -19.86 -6.62
N GLN A 380 -1.17 -20.43 -5.43
CA GLN A 380 -1.04 -21.86 -5.11
C GLN A 380 0.36 -22.49 -5.23
N LYS A 381 1.41 -21.74 -5.60
CA LYS A 381 2.77 -22.30 -5.79
C LYS A 381 3.58 -22.38 -4.49
N ASP A 382 4.06 -21.24 -4.02
CA ASP A 382 4.99 -21.11 -2.90
C ASP A 382 4.51 -20.03 -1.89
N ALA A 383 5.34 -19.74 -0.89
CA ALA A 383 5.02 -18.81 0.18
C ALA A 383 6.25 -18.00 0.59
N ASP A 384 6.04 -16.72 0.89
CA ASP A 384 6.96 -15.88 1.65
C ASP A 384 6.19 -15.11 2.73
N LEU A 385 6.89 -14.62 3.76
CA LEU A 385 6.23 -13.97 4.89
C LEU A 385 5.64 -12.60 4.54
N SER A 386 6.24 -11.89 3.60
CA SER A 386 5.84 -10.53 3.22
C SER A 386 4.51 -10.52 2.48
N VAL A 387 4.33 -11.37 1.47
CA VAL A 387 3.03 -11.51 0.79
C VAL A 387 2.00 -12.16 1.74
N THR A 388 2.43 -13.11 2.58
CA THR A 388 1.53 -13.79 3.53
C THR A 388 0.91 -12.82 4.54
N GLY A 389 1.68 -11.87 5.11
CA GLY A 389 1.15 -10.92 6.08
C GLY A 389 0.06 -10.01 5.49
N TRP A 390 0.22 -9.54 4.25
CA TRP A 390 -0.85 -8.81 3.56
C TRP A 390 -2.12 -9.65 3.34
N PHE A 391 -2.01 -10.94 3.03
CA PHE A 391 -3.19 -11.81 2.91
C PHE A 391 -3.84 -12.13 4.27
N VAL A 392 -3.06 -12.32 5.33
CA VAL A 392 -3.59 -12.44 6.72
C VAL A 392 -4.38 -11.18 7.09
N MET A 393 -3.82 -10.00 6.86
CA MET A 393 -4.53 -8.74 7.12
C MET A 393 -5.80 -8.58 6.29
N ALA A 394 -5.81 -9.01 5.02
CA ALA A 394 -7.01 -9.00 4.18
C ALA A 394 -8.12 -9.93 4.71
N LEU A 395 -7.77 -11.13 5.17
CA LEU A 395 -8.74 -12.09 5.74
C LEU A 395 -9.25 -11.61 7.11
N GLU A 396 -8.40 -11.06 7.97
CA GLU A 396 -8.83 -10.48 9.25
C GLU A 396 -9.71 -9.23 9.06
N THR A 397 -9.42 -8.39 8.06
CA THR A 397 -10.32 -7.28 7.70
C THR A 397 -11.67 -7.82 7.21
N GLY A 398 -11.71 -8.98 6.56
CA GLY A 398 -12.94 -9.72 6.22
C GLY A 398 -13.76 -10.09 7.46
N LYS A 399 -13.11 -10.68 8.46
CA LYS A 399 -13.72 -11.03 9.76
C LYS A 399 -14.26 -9.79 10.48
N MET A 400 -13.49 -8.70 10.52
CA MET A 400 -13.91 -7.41 11.10
C MET A 400 -15.13 -6.82 10.36
N ALA A 401 -15.14 -6.89 9.02
CA ALA A 401 -16.27 -6.46 8.20
C ALA A 401 -17.50 -7.39 8.24
N GLY A 402 -17.49 -8.44 9.08
CA GLY A 402 -18.60 -9.39 9.22
C GLY A 402 -18.80 -10.31 8.01
N LEU A 403 -17.79 -10.48 7.16
CA LEU A 403 -17.83 -11.37 6.00
C LEU A 403 -17.37 -12.79 6.36
N GLU A 404 -17.88 -13.78 5.62
CA GLU A 404 -17.51 -15.19 5.81
C GLU A 404 -16.08 -15.46 5.32
N VAL A 405 -15.22 -15.89 6.24
CA VAL A 405 -13.82 -16.25 6.01
C VAL A 405 -13.60 -17.70 6.44
N ASP A 406 -12.92 -18.48 5.60
CA ASP A 406 -12.46 -19.84 5.93
C ASP A 406 -11.40 -19.79 7.05
N GLU A 407 -11.84 -20.03 8.29
CA GLU A 407 -10.98 -20.00 9.48
C GLU A 407 -9.94 -21.14 9.46
N ASP A 408 -10.22 -22.30 8.84
CA ASP A 408 -9.23 -23.39 8.71
C ASP A 408 -8.06 -22.93 7.81
N LYS A 409 -8.36 -22.22 6.72
CA LYS A 409 -7.33 -21.61 5.86
C LYS A 409 -6.50 -20.58 6.61
N LEU A 410 -7.15 -19.68 7.33
CA LEU A 410 -6.49 -18.63 8.11
C LEU A 410 -5.61 -19.22 9.21
N GLN A 411 -6.13 -20.13 10.03
CA GLN A 411 -5.38 -20.80 11.10
C GLN A 411 -4.23 -21.67 10.57
N SER A 412 -4.36 -22.26 9.38
CA SER A 412 -3.28 -23.04 8.76
C SER A 412 -2.02 -22.22 8.44
N VAL A 413 -2.10 -20.87 8.39
CA VAL A 413 -0.95 -19.98 8.27
C VAL A 413 0.03 -20.16 9.42
N SER A 414 -0.42 -20.60 10.61
CA SER A 414 0.48 -20.92 11.73
C SER A 414 1.57 -21.91 11.32
N SER A 415 1.25 -22.95 10.53
CA SER A 415 2.23 -23.93 10.05
C SER A 415 3.26 -23.35 9.08
N PHE A 416 2.89 -22.32 8.31
CA PHE A 416 3.85 -21.58 7.50
C PHE A 416 4.78 -20.76 8.40
N LEU A 417 4.22 -20.03 9.36
CA LEU A 417 4.98 -19.22 10.32
C LEU A 417 5.97 -20.06 11.11
N ASP A 418 5.59 -21.28 11.51
CA ASP A 418 6.48 -22.23 12.17
C ASP A 418 7.71 -22.55 11.28
N SER A 419 7.50 -22.79 9.98
CA SER A 419 8.58 -23.14 9.04
C SER A 419 9.57 -22.01 8.72
N VAL A 420 9.19 -20.74 8.92
CA VAL A 420 10.06 -19.57 8.70
C VAL A 420 10.52 -18.90 10.01
N SER A 421 10.24 -19.53 11.15
CA SER A 421 10.59 -19.04 12.47
C SER A 421 11.97 -19.47 12.95
N HIS A 422 12.57 -18.64 13.81
CA HIS A 422 13.90 -18.78 14.40
C HIS A 422 13.82 -18.44 15.90
N SER A 423 14.86 -18.81 16.65
CA SER A 423 15.05 -18.38 18.05
C SER A 423 13.80 -18.62 18.94
N ASP A 424 13.32 -19.87 18.98
CA ASP A 424 12.09 -20.27 19.68
C ASP A 424 10.87 -19.39 19.35
N TYR A 425 10.61 -19.21 18.04
CA TYR A 425 9.51 -18.43 17.48
C TYR A 425 9.53 -16.91 17.79
N SER A 426 10.62 -16.38 18.33
CA SER A 426 10.78 -14.94 18.56
C SER A 426 11.22 -14.18 17.30
N GLN A 427 11.86 -14.86 16.35
CA GLN A 427 12.37 -14.23 15.13
C GLN A 427 11.79 -14.90 13.88
N TYR A 428 11.65 -14.15 12.79
CA TYR A 428 11.09 -14.67 11.55
C TYR A 428 11.89 -14.24 10.33
N SER A 429 11.96 -15.15 9.36
CA SER A 429 12.63 -14.99 8.08
C SER A 429 11.64 -14.84 6.94
N TYR A 430 12.09 -14.26 5.82
CA TYR A 430 11.27 -14.07 4.63
C TYR A 430 10.84 -15.40 4.00
N THR A 431 11.73 -16.40 4.03
CA THR A 431 11.53 -17.81 3.58
C THR A 431 12.48 -18.70 4.38
N GLU A 432 12.19 -20.00 4.51
CA GLU A 432 12.90 -21.01 5.33
C GLU A 432 14.43 -20.89 5.35
N TYR A 433 15.06 -20.64 4.18
CA TYR A 433 16.53 -20.59 4.02
C TYR A 433 17.13 -19.18 4.08
N ARG A 434 16.41 -18.18 4.60
CA ARG A 434 16.91 -16.81 4.80
C ARG A 434 17.16 -16.53 6.28
N PRO A 435 18.13 -15.65 6.62
CA PRO A 435 18.24 -15.14 7.98
C PRO A 435 16.99 -14.36 8.38
N PRO A 436 16.67 -14.26 9.68
CA PRO A 436 15.61 -13.38 10.16
C PRO A 436 15.95 -11.90 9.94
N THR A 437 14.92 -11.05 9.80
CA THR A 437 15.08 -9.59 9.69
C THR A 437 14.04 -8.89 10.56
N LEU A 438 14.30 -7.65 10.98
CA LEU A 438 13.39 -6.89 11.84
C LEU A 438 11.97 -6.76 11.23
N SER A 439 11.89 -6.47 9.92
CA SER A 439 10.62 -6.41 9.17
C SER A 439 9.85 -7.72 9.23
N MET A 440 10.54 -8.84 8.95
CA MET A 440 9.92 -10.16 8.91
C MET A 440 9.54 -10.64 10.32
N THR A 441 10.37 -10.37 11.33
CA THR A 441 10.03 -10.61 12.75
C THR A 441 8.77 -9.84 13.14
N ALA A 442 8.68 -8.53 12.86
CA ALA A 442 7.49 -7.75 13.19
C ALA A 442 6.23 -8.24 12.44
N GLU A 443 6.35 -8.59 11.16
CA GLU A 443 5.24 -9.12 10.34
C GLU A 443 4.78 -10.51 10.79
N GLY A 444 5.72 -11.41 11.08
CA GLY A 444 5.43 -12.74 11.62
C GLY A 444 4.74 -12.69 12.97
N LEU A 445 5.22 -11.83 13.88
CA LEU A 445 4.58 -11.59 15.17
C LEU A 445 3.18 -10.99 15.00
N LEU A 446 2.97 -10.03 14.10
CA LEU A 446 1.64 -9.49 13.82
C LEU A 446 0.68 -10.58 13.36
N CYS A 447 1.12 -11.47 12.46
CA CYS A 447 0.33 -12.62 12.04
C CYS A 447 -0.01 -13.53 13.24
N ARG A 448 0.95 -13.81 14.13
CA ARG A 448 0.68 -14.61 15.35
C ARG A 448 -0.34 -13.96 16.28
N LEU A 449 -0.32 -12.63 16.44
CA LEU A 449 -1.32 -11.90 17.25
C LEU A 449 -2.73 -12.10 16.69
N TYR A 450 -2.90 -11.93 15.37
CA TYR A 450 -4.19 -12.17 14.70
C TYR A 450 -4.64 -13.63 14.77
N LEU A 451 -3.71 -14.59 14.63
CA LEU A 451 -3.97 -16.01 14.84
C LEU A 451 -4.22 -16.39 16.32
N GLY A 452 -4.25 -15.43 17.24
CA GLY A 452 -4.72 -15.61 18.61
C GLY A 452 -3.65 -15.97 19.64
N TRP A 453 -2.37 -15.66 19.40
CA TRP A 453 -1.37 -15.72 20.47
C TRP A 453 -1.77 -14.84 21.67
N PRO A 454 -1.54 -15.29 22.91
CA PRO A 454 -1.81 -14.50 24.10
C PRO A 454 -0.76 -13.39 24.27
N ARG A 455 -1.14 -12.31 24.97
CA ARG A 455 -0.31 -11.12 25.18
C ARG A 455 0.99 -11.41 25.93
N ASP A 456 0.97 -12.40 26.81
CA ASP A 456 2.09 -12.83 27.66
C ASP A 456 2.93 -13.97 27.05
N ASN A 457 2.72 -14.29 25.77
CA ASN A 457 3.54 -15.25 25.05
C ASN A 457 5.03 -14.90 25.17
N THR A 458 5.84 -15.88 25.58
CA THR A 458 7.26 -15.66 25.87
C THR A 458 8.07 -15.29 24.62
N SER A 459 7.81 -15.95 23.49
CA SER A 459 8.48 -15.67 22.21
C SER A 459 8.18 -14.25 21.71
N LEU A 460 6.92 -13.82 21.80
CA LEU A 460 6.48 -12.46 21.50
C LEU A 460 7.17 -11.43 22.41
N THR A 461 7.20 -11.68 23.72
CA THR A 461 7.81 -10.77 24.70
C THR A 461 9.32 -10.64 24.48
N THR A 462 10.01 -11.76 24.23
CA THR A 462 11.45 -11.78 23.91
C THR A 462 11.74 -10.97 22.66
N ALA A 463 10.99 -11.17 21.57
CA ALA A 463 11.18 -10.43 20.34
C ALA A 463 10.94 -8.92 20.49
N ILE A 464 9.94 -8.54 21.29
CA ILE A 464 9.65 -7.14 21.59
C ILE A 464 10.82 -6.47 22.31
N GLU A 465 11.34 -7.07 23.39
CA GLU A 465 12.40 -6.46 24.20
C GLU A 465 13.79 -6.55 23.55
N MET A 466 14.08 -7.61 22.79
CA MET A 466 15.40 -7.84 22.17
C MET A 466 15.55 -7.17 20.79
N ASP A 467 14.52 -7.23 19.95
CA ASP A 467 14.59 -6.80 18.54
C ASP A 467 13.81 -5.50 18.28
N LEU A 468 12.50 -5.45 18.60
CA LEU A 468 11.66 -4.31 18.20
C LEU A 468 11.95 -3.03 19.01
N LEU A 469 12.14 -3.15 20.32
CA LEU A 469 12.41 -2.00 21.20
C LEU A 469 13.88 -1.56 21.22
N THR A 470 14.77 -2.26 20.51
CA THR A 470 16.16 -1.83 20.26
C THR A 470 16.25 -1.03 18.96
N ALA A 471 15.44 -1.36 17.95
CA ALA A 471 15.28 -0.61 16.70
C ALA A 471 14.04 0.31 16.72
N LEU A 472 14.07 1.38 17.53
CA LEU A 472 13.03 2.42 17.54
C LEU A 472 13.11 3.34 16.30
N PRO A 473 12.01 4.01 15.89
CA PRO A 473 12.05 5.09 14.91
C PRO A 473 13.02 6.19 15.32
N ARG A 474 13.86 6.61 14.37
CA ARG A 474 14.92 7.60 14.53
C ARG A 474 15.00 8.48 13.30
N ALA A 475 15.13 9.79 13.48
CA ALA A 475 15.26 10.74 12.38
C ALA A 475 16.68 10.79 11.78
N ASP A 476 17.68 10.26 12.51
CA ASP A 476 19.09 10.20 12.11
C ASP A 476 19.52 8.83 11.57
N ASP A 477 18.57 7.91 11.36
CA ASP A 477 18.82 6.61 10.74
C ASP A 477 18.95 6.78 9.21
N PRO A 478 20.13 6.50 8.61
CA PRO A 478 20.35 6.71 7.18
C PRO A 478 19.66 5.66 6.29
N ALA A 479 19.11 4.58 6.86
CA ALA A 479 18.49 3.49 6.13
C ALA A 479 17.30 2.90 6.91
N TYR A 480 16.44 3.75 7.46
CA TYR A 480 15.24 3.30 8.14
C TYR A 480 14.31 2.54 7.19
N SER A 481 13.36 1.76 7.73
CA SER A 481 12.36 1.08 6.93
C SER A 481 10.96 1.39 7.45
N VAL A 482 10.17 2.14 6.68
CA VAL A 482 8.76 2.41 7.00
C VAL A 482 7.91 1.14 6.97
N TYR A 483 8.35 0.12 6.24
CA TYR A 483 7.74 -1.21 6.24
C TYR A 483 7.89 -1.87 7.61
N TYR A 484 9.12 -1.91 8.14
CA TYR A 484 9.37 -2.38 9.51
C TYR A 484 8.58 -1.53 10.52
N TRP A 485 8.62 -0.19 10.41
CA TRP A 485 7.86 0.68 11.31
C TRP A 485 6.36 0.38 11.28
N TYR A 486 5.76 0.12 10.12
CA TYR A 486 4.35 -0.21 9.98
C TYR A 486 3.95 -1.48 10.74
N TYR A 487 4.69 -2.58 10.57
CA TYR A 487 4.40 -3.83 11.29
C TYR A 487 4.72 -3.74 12.78
N ALA A 488 5.88 -3.18 13.15
CA ALA A 488 6.27 -3.01 14.55
C ALA A 488 5.29 -2.11 15.30
N THR A 489 4.81 -1.03 14.67
CA THR A 489 3.77 -0.16 15.23
C THR A 489 2.49 -0.92 15.55
N GLN A 490 2.02 -1.79 14.64
CA GLN A 490 0.82 -2.61 14.90
C GLN A 490 1.03 -3.63 16.03
N VAL A 491 2.15 -4.37 16.02
CA VAL A 491 2.49 -5.33 17.10
C VAL A 491 2.51 -4.64 18.46
N LEU A 492 3.21 -3.51 18.55
CA LEU A 492 3.40 -2.79 19.80
C LEU A 492 2.12 -2.06 20.23
N HIS A 493 1.28 -1.59 19.30
CA HIS A 493 -0.04 -1.05 19.63
C HIS A 493 -0.97 -2.11 20.23
N HIS A 494 -1.06 -3.28 19.59
CA HIS A 494 -1.86 -4.40 20.08
C HIS A 494 -1.40 -4.86 21.46
N VAL A 495 -0.09 -5.04 21.66
CA VAL A 495 0.50 -5.46 22.96
C VAL A 495 0.43 -4.35 24.02
N GLY A 496 0.39 -3.08 23.64
CA GLY A 496 0.18 -1.95 24.55
C GLY A 496 1.26 -1.77 25.63
N GLY A 497 0.86 -1.20 26.76
CA GLY A 497 1.71 -1.09 27.96
C GLY A 497 2.99 -0.26 27.76
N ARG A 498 4.08 -0.65 28.46
CA ARG A 498 5.36 0.09 28.41
C ARG A 498 6.04 0.01 27.03
N ALA A 499 5.92 -1.13 26.34
CA ALA A 499 6.46 -1.33 25.01
C ALA A 499 5.84 -0.33 24.02
N TRP A 500 4.51 -0.22 24.02
CA TRP A 500 3.79 0.81 23.26
C TRP A 500 4.21 2.23 23.63
N GLN A 501 4.28 2.56 24.93
CA GLN A 501 4.67 3.91 25.38
C GLN A 501 6.06 4.32 24.88
N LYS A 502 7.03 3.40 24.91
CA LYS A 502 8.39 3.63 24.40
C LYS A 502 8.38 3.85 22.89
N TRP A 503 7.70 2.98 22.14
CA TRP A 503 7.59 3.07 20.68
C TRP A 503 6.85 4.33 20.22
N ASN A 504 5.64 4.54 20.72
CA ASN A 504 4.79 5.67 20.35
C ASN A 504 5.47 7.01 20.65
N THR A 505 6.24 7.13 21.74
CA THR A 505 6.99 8.36 22.05
C THR A 505 8.01 8.70 20.95
N ALA A 506 8.73 7.70 20.42
CA ALA A 506 9.62 7.90 19.29
C ALA A 506 8.83 8.17 18.00
N MET A 507 7.87 7.30 17.66
CA MET A 507 7.07 7.36 16.44
C MET A 507 6.37 8.71 16.25
N ARG A 508 5.61 9.16 17.25
CA ARG A 508 4.83 10.42 17.18
C ARG A 508 5.67 11.69 17.12
N THR A 509 6.98 11.57 17.35
CA THR A 509 7.94 12.68 17.28
C THR A 509 8.70 12.63 15.95
N VAL A 510 9.21 11.45 15.57
CA VAL A 510 10.04 11.26 14.37
C VAL A 510 9.22 11.37 13.08
N LEU A 511 8.05 10.74 13.01
CA LEU A 511 7.28 10.70 11.77
C LEU A 511 6.80 12.10 11.34
N PRO A 512 6.20 12.94 12.20
CA PRO A 512 5.89 14.33 11.84
C PRO A 512 7.13 15.17 11.47
N ALA A 513 8.26 14.97 12.15
CA ALA A 513 9.51 15.69 11.86
C ALA A 513 10.12 15.33 10.48
N LEU A 514 9.89 14.12 9.98
CA LEU A 514 10.30 13.67 8.63
C LEU A 514 9.31 14.09 7.52
N GLN A 515 8.18 14.72 7.85
CA GLN A 515 7.19 15.13 6.85
C GLN A 515 7.70 16.33 6.02
N THR A 516 7.55 16.27 4.71
CA THR A 516 7.91 17.35 3.78
C THR A 516 7.03 18.58 4.04
N GLN A 517 7.63 19.68 4.49
CA GLN A 517 6.91 20.90 4.89
C GLN A 517 6.66 21.91 3.75
N GLU A 518 7.47 21.87 2.69
CA GLU A 518 7.45 22.88 1.62
C GLU A 518 7.50 22.25 0.21
N GLY A 519 7.17 23.06 -0.81
CA GLY A 519 7.22 22.66 -2.22
C GLY A 519 6.00 21.86 -2.70
N PRO A 520 6.04 21.30 -3.92
CA PRO A 520 4.94 20.54 -4.52
C PRO A 520 4.52 19.33 -3.67
N GLU A 521 5.51 18.71 -3.00
CA GLU A 521 5.35 17.48 -2.23
C GLU A 521 4.99 17.72 -0.75
N THR A 522 4.61 18.94 -0.37
CA THR A 522 4.17 19.29 0.99
C THR A 522 3.10 18.32 1.50
N GLY A 523 3.36 17.70 2.66
CA GLY A 523 2.51 16.71 3.33
C GLY A 523 2.91 15.25 3.09
N SER A 524 3.79 14.97 2.12
CA SER A 524 4.33 13.63 1.88
C SER A 524 5.58 13.32 2.71
N TRP A 525 6.05 12.08 2.65
CA TRP A 525 7.33 11.66 3.22
C TRP A 525 8.34 11.30 2.14
N ASP A 526 9.58 11.75 2.33
CA ASP A 526 10.66 11.57 1.36
C ASP A 526 11.16 10.12 1.34
N PRO A 527 11.26 9.47 0.17
CA PRO A 527 11.73 8.10 0.07
C PRO A 527 13.26 7.96 0.16
N GLY A 528 14.04 9.05 0.10
CA GLY A 528 15.50 9.00 -0.09
C GLY A 528 16.31 8.35 1.04
N SER A 529 15.76 8.26 2.25
CA SER A 529 16.37 7.58 3.41
C SER A 529 15.61 6.31 3.84
N ASP A 530 14.53 5.95 3.14
CA ASP A 530 13.88 4.67 3.35
C ASP A 530 14.61 3.57 2.58
N ALA A 531 14.90 2.45 3.25
CA ALA A 531 15.60 1.30 2.70
C ALA A 531 15.00 0.77 1.40
N PHE A 532 13.71 0.99 1.15
CA PHE A 532 12.99 0.53 -0.03
C PHE A 532 12.50 1.68 -0.92
N GLY A 533 12.68 2.94 -0.49
CA GLY A 533 12.15 4.13 -1.14
C GLY A 533 12.66 4.35 -2.56
N ALA A 534 13.91 3.97 -2.85
CA ALA A 534 14.45 3.99 -4.22
C ALA A 534 13.69 3.05 -5.18
N SER A 535 13.08 1.98 -4.68
CA SER A 535 12.29 1.02 -5.48
C SER A 535 10.79 1.34 -5.49
N ALA A 536 10.24 1.80 -4.36
CA ALA A 536 8.81 1.92 -4.09
C ALA A 536 8.27 3.36 -4.19
N GLY A 537 9.15 4.37 -4.05
CA GLY A 537 8.86 5.78 -4.25
C GLY A 537 7.99 6.47 -3.19
N ARG A 538 7.84 7.80 -3.36
CA ARG A 538 7.19 8.70 -2.40
C ARG A 538 5.77 8.31 -1.97
N LEU A 539 4.92 7.77 -2.87
CA LEU A 539 3.56 7.37 -2.49
C LEU A 539 3.54 6.19 -1.52
N TYR A 540 4.42 5.19 -1.72
CA TYR A 540 4.56 4.07 -0.81
C TYR A 540 5.00 4.54 0.59
N THR A 541 6.07 5.34 0.64
CA THR A 541 6.62 5.88 1.90
C THR A 541 5.59 6.73 2.64
N THR A 542 4.87 7.57 1.90
CA THR A 542 3.78 8.41 2.43
C THR A 542 2.64 7.56 2.99
N CYS A 543 2.16 6.56 2.26
CA CYS A 543 1.03 5.73 2.69
C CYS A 543 1.37 4.90 3.94
N LEU A 544 2.51 4.20 3.97
CA LEU A 544 2.90 3.43 5.16
C LEU A 544 3.14 4.30 6.39
N THR A 545 3.71 5.51 6.20
CA THR A 545 3.91 6.46 7.29
C THR A 545 2.58 6.99 7.84
N ILE A 546 1.60 7.25 6.96
CA ILE A 546 0.23 7.57 7.38
C ILE A 546 -0.38 6.42 8.20
N TYR A 547 -0.24 5.15 7.77
CA TYR A 547 -0.81 4.02 8.51
C TYR A 547 -0.23 3.86 9.92
N CYS A 548 1.06 4.18 10.11
CA CYS A 548 1.68 4.20 11.43
C CYS A 548 0.99 5.23 12.36
N LEU A 549 0.65 6.40 11.82
CA LEU A 549 -0.02 7.48 12.56
C LEU A 549 -1.53 7.25 12.72
N GLU A 550 -2.15 6.39 11.91
CA GLU A 550 -3.57 6.00 12.03
C GLU A 550 -3.82 4.90 13.08
N VAL A 551 -2.76 4.20 13.53
CA VAL A 551 -2.88 2.96 14.32
C VAL A 551 -3.77 3.10 15.55
N TYR A 552 -3.75 4.27 16.21
CA TYR A 552 -4.49 4.59 17.43
C TYR A 552 -6.00 4.30 17.34
N TYR A 553 -6.58 4.46 16.15
CA TYR A 553 -8.01 4.32 15.87
C TYR A 553 -8.33 3.33 14.76
N ARG A 554 -7.36 3.07 13.86
CA ARG A 554 -7.57 2.16 12.73
C ARG A 554 -7.55 0.69 13.14
N HIS A 555 -6.64 0.33 14.05
CA HIS A 555 -6.42 -1.04 14.52
C HIS A 555 -6.77 -1.12 16.00
N LEU A 556 -8.04 -1.37 16.29
CA LEU A 556 -8.55 -1.55 17.65
C LEU A 556 -7.69 -2.59 18.42
N ALA A 557 -7.09 -2.17 19.54
CA ALA A 557 -6.10 -2.96 20.27
C ALA A 557 -6.71 -4.25 20.85
N LEU A 558 -6.28 -5.40 20.31
CA LEU A 558 -6.91 -6.72 20.51
C LEU A 558 -7.20 -7.05 21.99
N TYR A 559 -6.17 -7.00 22.85
CA TYR A 559 -6.27 -7.39 24.26
C TYR A 559 -7.01 -6.36 25.13
N ASP A 560 -7.05 -5.09 24.69
CA ASP A 560 -7.55 -3.95 25.47
C ASP A 560 -9.08 -3.77 25.34
N LEU A 561 -9.73 -4.59 24.51
CA LEU A 561 -11.15 -4.47 24.11
C LEU A 561 -11.95 -5.77 24.26
N GLU A 562 -11.37 -6.93 23.95
CA GLU A 562 -12.08 -8.21 24.08
C GLU A 562 -12.01 -8.83 25.49
N GLY A 563 -11.18 -8.28 26.38
CA GLY A 563 -10.93 -8.87 27.70
C GLY A 563 -10.17 -10.21 27.65
N ARG A 564 -9.64 -10.60 26.47
CA ARG A 564 -8.63 -11.64 26.32
C ARG A 564 -7.40 -11.21 27.10
N ARG A 565 -7.13 -11.91 28.21
CA ARG A 565 -5.91 -11.74 29.00
C ARG A 565 -4.72 -12.37 28.29
#